data_AF-A0A9E3VTX5-F1
#
_entry.id   AF-A0A9E3VTX5-F1
#
_cell.length_a   1.000
_cell.length_b   1.000
_cell.length_c   1.000
_cell.angle_alpha   90.00
_cell.angle_beta   90.00
_cell.angle_gamma   90.00
#
_symmetry.space_group_name_H-M   'P 1'
#
loop_
_entity.id
_entity.type
_entity.pdbx_description
1 polymer ?
#
loop_
_entity_poly.entity_id
_entity_poly.type
_entity_poly.pdbx_seq_one_letter_code
_entity_poly.pdbx_strand_id
1 'polypeptide(L)'
;LGMIRKTVHAYEQLFSGNFGQVRDNIILESTWLGSFEPYTKNQLSSFIYEMMLKKQQHEIINKYALNPFEVTVLNPQRTLCEKIMSLVRFSQTTEPITNLRNKIRHIYDLHLLLNDANLNSFFYSDELDEMLLKVAGDDIKSFKNNNDWLFNHPSNAIIFSETEKTWKQIKNVYTVSFSEMVFGDFANEKDILRTLVSISDRLKTIRWNFKG
;
A
#
# COMPACT_ATOMS: atom_id res chain seq x y z
N LEU A 1 -11.93 7.74 -21.11
CA LEU A 1 -12.16 7.15 -19.78
C LEU A 1 -11.22 5.96 -19.67
N GLY A 2 -10.52 5.79 -18.54
CA GLY A 2 -9.65 4.63 -18.40
C GLY A 2 -10.46 3.35 -18.37
N MET A 3 -10.06 2.37 -19.18
CA MET A 3 -10.72 1.08 -19.21
C MET A 3 -10.31 0.30 -17.97
N ILE A 4 -11.30 -0.15 -17.20
CA ILE A 4 -11.13 -1.11 -16.11
C ILE A 4 -11.70 -2.43 -16.61
N ARG A 5 -10.88 -3.48 -16.60
CA ARG A 5 -11.31 -4.85 -16.90
C ARG A 5 -11.18 -5.67 -15.63
N LYS A 6 -12.27 -6.30 -15.22
CA LYS A 6 -12.32 -7.19 -14.07
C LYS A 6 -12.78 -8.58 -14.51
N THR A 7 -12.05 -9.61 -14.13
CA THR A 7 -12.43 -11.02 -14.32
C THR A 7 -12.45 -11.73 -12.97
N VAL A 8 -13.31 -12.73 -12.85
CA VAL A 8 -13.46 -13.56 -11.65
C VAL A 8 -13.24 -15.01 -12.05
N HIS A 9 -12.32 -15.68 -11.37
CA HIS A 9 -11.91 -17.05 -11.63
C HIS A 9 -12.28 -17.89 -10.40
N ALA A 10 -13.32 -18.71 -10.53
CA ALA A 10 -13.79 -19.58 -9.46
C ALA A 10 -12.98 -20.88 -9.42
N TYR A 11 -12.72 -21.35 -8.20
CA TYR A 11 -12.01 -22.59 -7.91
C TYR A 11 -12.83 -23.40 -6.91
N GLU A 12 -12.94 -24.70 -7.14
CA GLU A 12 -13.67 -25.59 -6.23
C GLU A 12 -12.98 -25.66 -4.86
N GLN A 13 -13.78 -25.50 -3.80
CA GLN A 13 -13.30 -25.67 -2.43
C GLN A 13 -13.27 -27.16 -2.08
N LEU A 14 -12.05 -27.74 -2.06
CA LEU A 14 -11.86 -29.17 -1.77
C LEU A 14 -11.82 -29.52 -0.27
N PHE A 15 -11.66 -28.53 0.60
CA PHE A 15 -11.47 -28.74 2.05
C PHE A 15 -12.45 -27.91 2.88
N SER A 16 -12.96 -28.49 3.96
CA SER A 16 -13.76 -27.80 4.97
C SER A 16 -12.88 -27.29 6.12
N GLY A 17 -13.21 -26.12 6.66
CA GLY A 17 -12.45 -25.48 7.72
C GLY A 17 -12.73 -23.99 7.84
N ASN A 18 -12.25 -23.37 8.92
CA ASN A 18 -12.24 -21.91 9.04
C ASN A 18 -11.01 -21.37 8.29
N PHE A 19 -11.23 -20.84 7.09
CA PHE A 19 -10.17 -20.22 6.29
C PHE A 19 -10.16 -18.68 6.40
N GLY A 20 -10.84 -18.12 7.41
CA GLY A 20 -10.91 -16.69 7.64
C GLY A 20 -11.48 -15.93 6.43
N GLN A 21 -10.67 -15.07 5.83
CA GLN A 21 -11.05 -14.21 4.70
C GLN A 21 -10.79 -14.85 3.31
N VAL A 22 -10.34 -16.11 3.27
CA VAL A 22 -10.10 -16.82 2.00
C VAL A 22 -11.42 -17.02 1.25
N ARG A 23 -11.38 -16.78 -0.06
CA ARG A 23 -12.50 -16.99 -0.98
C ARG A 23 -12.14 -18.06 -2.00
N ASP A 24 -13.15 -18.71 -2.53
CA ASP A 24 -13.11 -19.66 -3.65
C ASP A 24 -12.95 -18.98 -5.02
N ASN A 25 -12.71 -17.67 -5.04
CA ASN A 25 -12.64 -16.86 -6.25
C ASN A 25 -11.39 -15.99 -6.26
N ILE A 26 -10.64 -16.01 -7.37
CA ILE A 26 -9.55 -15.07 -7.65
C ILE A 26 -10.09 -13.96 -8.55
N ILE A 27 -9.96 -12.72 -8.10
CA ILE A 27 -10.34 -11.54 -8.87
C ILE A 27 -9.09 -10.96 -9.53
N LEU A 28 -9.09 -10.87 -10.85
CA LEU A 28 -8.06 -10.15 -11.61
C LEU A 28 -8.64 -8.83 -12.10
N GLU A 29 -8.03 -7.73 -11.69
CA GLU A 29 -8.39 -6.39 -12.16
C GLU A 29 -7.20 -5.79 -12.93
N SER A 30 -7.48 -5.31 -14.13
CA SER A 30 -6.54 -4.59 -14.98
C SER A 30 -7.10 -3.20 -15.23
N THR A 31 -6.32 -2.18 -14.88
CA THR A 31 -6.70 -0.78 -15.08
C THR A 31 -5.69 -0.12 -16.02
N TRP A 32 -6.19 0.76 -16.89
CA TRP A 32 -5.34 1.65 -17.67
C TRP A 32 -5.31 3.07 -17.07
N LEU A 33 -5.47 3.15 -15.74
CA LEU A 33 -5.51 4.40 -14.98
C LEU A 33 -4.30 4.45 -14.04
N GLY A 34 -3.62 5.59 -14.01
CA GLY A 34 -2.43 5.81 -13.21
C GLY A 34 -1.13 5.72 -14.01
N SER A 35 -0.10 6.36 -13.49
CA SER A 35 1.25 6.30 -14.03
C SER A 35 1.96 5.10 -13.41
N PHE A 36 2.54 4.23 -14.24
CA PHE A 36 3.20 3.00 -13.80
C PHE A 36 4.71 3.18 -13.59
N GLU A 37 5.19 4.41 -13.63
CA GLU A 37 6.62 4.75 -13.66
C GLU A 37 7.11 5.42 -12.36
N PRO A 38 8.19 4.94 -11.72
CA PRO A 38 9.05 3.85 -12.17
C PRO A 38 8.51 2.46 -11.88
N TYR A 39 8.87 1.50 -12.74
CA TYR A 39 8.70 0.07 -12.50
C TYR A 39 10.05 -0.63 -12.35
N THR A 40 10.03 -1.84 -11.78
CA THR A 40 11.19 -2.72 -11.66
C THR A 40 10.81 -4.16 -12.01
N LYS A 41 11.80 -4.99 -12.32
CA LYS A 41 11.61 -6.43 -12.49
C LYS A 41 11.83 -7.12 -11.14
N ASN A 42 10.93 -8.02 -10.78
CA ASN A 42 11.06 -8.80 -9.56
C ASN A 42 10.72 -10.27 -9.81
N GLN A 43 11.37 -11.17 -9.08
CA GLN A 43 11.08 -12.60 -9.12
C GLN A 43 9.94 -12.88 -8.14
N LEU A 44 8.84 -13.46 -8.64
CA LEU A 44 7.71 -13.86 -7.81
C LEU A 44 7.64 -15.38 -7.69
N SER A 45 7.41 -15.85 -6.47
CA SER A 45 7.10 -17.24 -6.16
C SER A 45 5.79 -17.31 -5.36
N SER A 46 5.10 -18.45 -5.45
CA SER A 46 3.92 -18.71 -4.63
C SER A 46 4.32 -19.35 -3.29
N PHE A 47 3.48 -19.21 -2.27
CA PHE A 47 3.68 -19.97 -1.02
C PHE A 47 3.65 -21.49 -1.24
N ILE A 48 2.98 -21.97 -2.29
CA ILE A 48 3.00 -23.39 -2.68
C ILE A 48 4.41 -23.79 -3.11
N TYR A 49 5.05 -22.98 -3.96
CA TYR A 49 6.45 -23.19 -4.34
C TYR A 49 7.37 -23.21 -3.11
N GLU A 50 7.28 -22.21 -2.24
CA GLU A 50 8.10 -22.12 -1.02
C GLU A 50 7.92 -23.35 -0.12
N MET A 51 6.68 -23.83 0.03
CA MET A 51 6.39 -25.04 0.80
C MET A 51 7.00 -26.28 0.16
N MET A 52 6.81 -26.48 -1.14
CA MET A 52 7.34 -27.65 -1.86
C MET A 52 8.87 -27.65 -1.84
N LEU A 53 9.49 -26.48 -1.99
CA LEU A 53 10.93 -26.31 -1.95
C LEU A 53 11.48 -26.69 -0.57
N LYS A 54 10.86 -26.21 0.52
CA LYS A 54 11.23 -26.59 1.89
C LYS A 54 11.11 -28.09 2.16
N LYS A 55 10.18 -28.77 1.51
CA LYS A 55 10.01 -30.23 1.57
C LYS A 55 10.89 -31.00 0.58
N GLN A 56 11.78 -30.31 -0.16
CA GLN A 56 12.66 -30.89 -1.18
C GLN A 56 11.90 -31.60 -2.31
N GLN A 57 10.65 -31.20 -2.59
CA GLN A 57 9.78 -31.81 -3.60
C GLN A 57 9.99 -31.18 -4.98
N HIS A 58 11.22 -31.21 -5.48
CA HIS A 58 11.62 -30.57 -6.75
C HIS A 58 10.88 -31.12 -7.97
N GLU A 59 10.56 -32.42 -7.99
CA GLU A 59 9.81 -33.04 -9.09
C GLU A 59 8.39 -32.44 -9.22
N ILE A 60 7.73 -32.16 -8.10
CA ILE A 60 6.39 -31.55 -8.09
C ILE A 60 6.46 -30.11 -8.61
N ILE A 61 7.46 -29.34 -8.18
CA ILE A 61 7.69 -27.96 -8.65
C ILE A 61 7.78 -27.94 -10.18
N ASN A 62 8.59 -28.82 -10.76
CA ASN A 62 8.77 -28.88 -12.21
C ASN A 62 7.52 -29.38 -12.92
N LYS A 63 6.88 -30.45 -12.41
CA LYS A 63 5.67 -31.04 -13.01
C LYS A 63 4.52 -30.03 -13.14
N TYR A 64 4.35 -29.15 -12.16
CA TYR A 64 3.27 -28.16 -12.13
C TYR A 64 3.73 -26.74 -12.47
N ALA A 65 4.95 -26.57 -13.01
CA ALA A 65 5.51 -25.27 -13.39
C ALA A 65 5.43 -24.20 -12.29
N LEU A 66 5.73 -24.59 -11.04
CA LEU A 66 5.66 -23.71 -9.87
C LEU A 66 6.93 -22.88 -9.66
N ASN A 67 7.92 -23.01 -10.54
CA ASN A 67 9.17 -22.26 -10.44
C ASN A 67 8.90 -20.74 -10.45
N PRO A 68 9.74 -19.93 -9.77
CA PRO A 68 9.60 -18.49 -9.77
C PRO A 68 9.65 -17.94 -11.19
N PHE A 69 8.95 -16.84 -11.41
CA PHE A 69 8.94 -16.15 -12.69
C PHE A 69 9.10 -14.65 -12.51
N GLU A 70 9.65 -14.01 -13.53
CA GLU A 70 9.88 -12.57 -13.52
C GLU A 70 8.61 -11.82 -13.86
N VAL A 71 8.30 -10.78 -13.09
CA VAL A 71 7.20 -9.86 -13.35
C VAL A 71 7.68 -8.42 -13.23
N THR A 72 7.17 -7.56 -14.11
CA THR A 72 7.30 -6.11 -13.97
C THR A 72 6.34 -5.61 -12.89
N VAL A 73 6.89 -5.08 -11.81
CA VAL A 73 6.14 -4.56 -10.67
C VAL A 73 6.39 -3.07 -10.50
N LEU A 74 5.43 -2.36 -9.90
CA LEU A 74 5.62 -0.96 -9.54
C LEU A 74 6.79 -0.83 -8.56
N ASN A 75 7.61 0.20 -8.71
CA ASN A 75 8.72 0.42 -7.81
C ASN A 75 8.21 0.68 -6.37
N PRO A 76 8.79 0.02 -5.34
CA PRO A 76 8.39 0.22 -3.96
C PRO A 76 8.54 1.67 -3.44
N GLN A 77 9.50 2.46 -3.97
CA GLN A 77 9.64 3.89 -3.68
C GLN A 77 8.39 4.67 -4.12
N ARG A 78 7.89 4.40 -5.32
CA ARG A 78 6.64 4.99 -5.81
C ARG A 78 5.44 4.52 -4.97
N THR A 79 5.40 3.24 -4.63
CA THR A 79 4.35 2.66 -3.78
C THR A 79 4.27 3.34 -2.41
N LEU A 80 5.42 3.65 -1.81
CA LEU A 80 5.52 4.42 -0.56
C LEU A 80 4.84 5.79 -0.72
N CYS A 81 5.22 6.55 -1.75
CA CYS A 81 4.65 7.87 -2.05
C CYS A 81 3.14 7.80 -2.33
N GLU A 82 2.67 6.83 -3.11
CA GLU A 82 1.24 6.63 -3.41
C GLU A 82 0.42 6.31 -2.16
N LYS A 83 0.96 5.52 -1.23
CA LYS A 83 0.30 5.24 0.05
C LYS A 83 0.22 6.49 0.92
N ILE A 84 1.29 7.28 1.02
CA ILE A 84 1.28 8.57 1.72
C ILE A 84 0.23 9.49 1.11
N MET A 85 0.25 9.69 -0.22
CA MET A 85 -0.70 10.56 -0.92
C MET A 85 -2.15 10.07 -0.81
N SER A 86 -2.37 8.76 -0.79
CA SER A 86 -3.69 8.21 -0.49
C SER A 86 -4.16 8.62 0.91
N LEU A 87 -3.31 8.59 1.94
CA LEU A 87 -3.69 9.03 3.29
C LEU A 87 -3.95 10.55 3.34
N VAL A 88 -3.15 11.36 2.63
CA VAL A 88 -3.38 12.81 2.47
C VAL A 88 -4.76 13.07 1.88
N ARG A 89 -5.11 12.39 0.79
CA ARG A 89 -6.40 12.54 0.11
C ARG A 89 -7.57 12.17 1.01
N PHE A 90 -7.53 11.00 1.64
CA PHE A 90 -8.66 10.54 2.46
C PHE A 90 -8.83 11.34 3.76
N SER A 91 -7.77 11.98 4.24
CA SER A 91 -7.81 12.93 5.37
C SER A 91 -8.57 14.22 5.09
N GLN A 92 -8.81 14.56 3.82
CA GLN A 92 -9.46 15.81 3.40
C GLN A 92 -10.88 15.59 2.85
N THR A 93 -11.42 14.38 3.01
CA THR A 93 -12.80 14.05 2.66
C THR A 93 -13.79 14.59 3.71
N THR A 94 -15.10 14.55 3.41
CA THR A 94 -16.15 14.93 4.36
C THR A 94 -16.21 14.04 5.60
N GLU A 95 -15.81 12.77 5.47
CA GLU A 95 -15.84 11.76 6.53
C GLU A 95 -14.44 11.15 6.73
N PRO A 96 -13.44 11.94 7.17
CA PRO A 96 -12.03 11.55 7.06
C PRO A 96 -11.68 10.39 8.00
N ILE A 97 -12.28 10.31 9.20
CA ILE A 97 -12.03 9.21 10.15
C ILE A 97 -12.53 7.88 9.59
N THR A 98 -13.73 7.86 9.00
CA THR A 98 -14.30 6.66 8.37
C THR A 98 -13.46 6.23 7.17
N ASN A 99 -13.04 7.17 6.33
CA ASN A 99 -12.22 6.87 5.16
C ASN A 99 -10.80 6.41 5.53
N LEU A 100 -10.18 6.97 6.57
CA LEU A 100 -8.88 6.53 7.08
C LEU A 100 -8.94 5.14 7.70
N ARG A 101 -10.04 4.77 8.39
CA ARG A 101 -10.28 3.39 8.85
C ARG A 101 -10.28 2.40 7.68
N ASN A 102 -10.90 2.77 6.55
CA ASN A 102 -10.89 1.96 5.33
C ASN A 102 -9.50 1.88 4.66
N LYS A 103 -8.54 2.70 5.10
CA LYS A 103 -7.15 2.73 4.64
C LYS A 103 -6.14 2.26 5.69
N ILE A 104 -6.59 1.58 6.73
CA ILE A 104 -5.72 1.10 7.82
C ILE A 104 -4.55 0.24 7.32
N ARG A 105 -4.76 -0.54 6.24
CA ARG A 105 -3.71 -1.37 5.64
C ARG A 105 -2.60 -0.54 5.03
N HIS A 106 -2.91 0.64 4.48
CA HIS A 106 -1.87 1.54 3.96
C HIS A 106 -0.93 1.98 5.07
N ILE A 107 -1.44 2.24 6.27
CA ILE A 107 -0.63 2.64 7.43
C ILE A 107 0.32 1.49 7.83
N TYR A 108 -0.18 0.25 7.85
CA TYR A 108 0.66 -0.92 8.12
C TYR A 108 1.71 -1.16 7.02
N ASP A 109 1.31 -1.06 5.76
CA ASP A 109 2.22 -1.23 4.62
C ASP A 109 3.34 -0.18 4.63
N LEU A 110 3.05 1.07 5.02
CA LEU A 110 4.06 2.12 5.18
C LEU A 110 5.09 1.75 6.26
N HIS A 111 4.65 1.18 7.38
CA HIS A 111 5.56 0.68 8.41
C HIS A 111 6.45 -0.44 7.87
N LEU A 112 5.89 -1.42 7.16
CA LEU A 112 6.69 -2.49 6.56
C LEU A 112 7.68 -1.99 5.50
N LEU A 113 7.24 -1.08 4.63
CA LEU A 113 8.10 -0.49 3.60
C LEU A 113 9.27 0.27 4.23
N LEU A 114 9.05 1.02 5.32
CA LEU A 114 10.11 1.78 5.99
C LEU A 114 11.03 0.94 6.88
N ASN A 115 10.71 -0.33 7.12
CA ASN A 115 11.63 -1.28 7.74
C ASN A 115 12.69 -1.81 6.74
N ASP A 116 12.47 -1.66 5.43
CA ASP A 116 13.51 -1.93 4.42
C ASP A 116 14.55 -0.80 4.41
N ALA A 117 15.83 -1.16 4.49
CA ALA A 117 16.91 -0.19 4.60
C ALA A 117 17.02 0.74 3.38
N ASN A 118 16.80 0.23 2.17
CA ASN A 118 16.91 1.04 0.95
C ASN A 118 15.75 2.03 0.86
N LEU A 119 14.54 1.60 1.21
CA LEU A 119 13.37 2.48 1.26
C LEU A 119 13.44 3.50 2.39
N ASN A 120 14.03 3.14 3.52
CA ASN A 120 14.28 4.07 4.61
C ASN A 120 15.32 5.13 4.21
N SER A 121 16.41 4.74 3.55
CA SER A 121 17.38 5.69 2.98
C SER A 121 16.73 6.60 1.95
N PHE A 122 15.91 6.07 1.04
CA PHE A 122 15.13 6.86 0.09
C PHE A 122 14.18 7.84 0.81
N PHE A 123 13.50 7.42 1.87
CA PHE A 123 12.56 8.25 2.61
C PHE A 123 13.23 9.50 3.24
N TYR A 124 14.47 9.38 3.69
CA TYR A 124 15.23 10.52 4.23
C TYR A 124 16.02 11.31 3.19
N SER A 125 15.95 10.93 1.92
CA SER A 125 16.65 11.58 0.81
C SER A 125 15.78 12.63 0.10
N ASP A 126 16.39 13.45 -0.76
CA ASP A 126 15.68 14.46 -1.56
C ASP A 126 14.84 13.81 -2.67
N GLU A 127 15.19 12.58 -3.08
CA GLU A 127 14.46 11.79 -4.06
C GLU A 127 13.02 11.47 -3.62
N LEU A 128 12.75 11.47 -2.31
CA LEU A 128 11.37 11.36 -1.81
C LEU A 128 10.52 12.56 -2.25
N ASP A 129 11.07 13.78 -2.17
CA ASP A 129 10.35 15.02 -2.53
C ASP A 129 10.00 14.98 -4.02
N GLU A 130 10.97 14.63 -4.86
CA GLU A 130 10.78 14.50 -6.30
C GLU A 130 9.69 13.46 -6.63
N MET A 131 9.74 12.28 -5.99
CA MET A 131 8.76 11.23 -6.22
C MET A 131 7.36 11.60 -5.70
N LEU A 132 7.24 12.25 -4.54
CA LEU A 132 5.96 12.71 -4.01
C LEU A 132 5.33 13.76 -4.92
N LEU A 133 6.10 14.74 -5.39
CA LEU A 133 5.63 15.74 -6.36
C LEU A 133 5.23 15.08 -7.68
N LYS A 134 5.98 14.08 -8.16
CA LYS A 134 5.64 13.32 -9.37
C LYS A 134 4.31 12.58 -9.20
N VAL A 135 4.13 11.83 -8.10
CA VAL A 135 2.89 11.10 -7.80
C VAL A 135 1.70 12.05 -7.71
N ALA A 136 1.87 13.19 -7.03
CA ALA A 136 0.85 14.23 -6.95
C ALA A 136 0.45 14.79 -8.33
N GLY A 137 1.44 15.07 -9.20
CA GLY A 137 1.19 15.52 -10.56
C GLY A 137 0.51 14.47 -11.44
N ASP A 138 0.85 13.19 -11.25
CA ASP A 138 0.21 12.07 -11.94
C ASP A 138 -1.24 11.86 -11.47
N ASP A 139 -1.54 12.09 -10.19
CA ASP A 139 -2.90 12.09 -9.66
C ASP A 139 -3.76 13.18 -10.32
N ILE A 140 -3.25 14.41 -10.51
CA ILE A 140 -3.97 15.48 -11.22
C ILE A 140 -4.37 15.05 -12.63
N LYS A 141 -3.45 14.41 -13.36
CA LYS A 141 -3.72 13.93 -14.73
C LYS A 141 -4.73 12.79 -14.74
N SER A 142 -4.69 11.93 -13.72
CA SER A 142 -5.53 10.73 -13.63
C SER A 142 -6.96 11.07 -13.19
N PHE A 143 -7.13 12.02 -12.28
CA PHE A 143 -8.43 12.48 -11.80
C PHE A 143 -8.85 13.76 -12.54
N LYS A 144 -9.82 13.65 -13.44
CA LYS A 144 -10.31 14.81 -14.21
C LYS A 144 -10.95 15.91 -13.34
N ASN A 145 -11.50 15.56 -12.19
CA ASN A 145 -12.17 16.44 -11.22
C ASN A 145 -11.74 16.06 -9.77
N ASN A 146 -12.01 16.92 -8.78
CA ASN A 146 -11.75 16.73 -7.34
C ASN A 146 -10.26 16.67 -6.95
N ASN A 147 -9.43 17.57 -7.50
CA ASN A 147 -8.01 17.67 -7.16
C ASN A 147 -7.71 18.73 -6.08
N ASP A 148 -8.73 19.41 -5.54
CA ASP A 148 -8.53 20.53 -4.61
C ASP A 148 -7.73 20.17 -3.35
N TRP A 149 -7.80 18.90 -2.95
CA TRP A 149 -7.02 18.36 -1.82
C TRP A 149 -5.51 18.42 -2.04
N LEU A 150 -5.04 18.52 -3.30
CA LEU A 150 -3.62 18.68 -3.65
C LEU A 150 -3.12 20.11 -3.46
N PHE A 151 -4.00 21.11 -3.37
CA PHE A 151 -3.58 22.50 -3.09
C PHE A 151 -3.21 22.70 -1.62
N ASN A 152 -3.67 21.82 -0.74
CA ASN A 152 -3.27 21.79 0.64
C ASN A 152 -1.94 21.04 0.80
N HIS A 153 -1.04 21.61 1.60
CA HIS A 153 0.22 20.97 1.93
C HIS A 153 -0.05 19.59 2.58
N PRO A 154 0.65 18.50 2.18
CA PRO A 154 0.45 17.16 2.74
C PRO A 154 0.51 17.09 4.26
N SER A 155 1.39 17.88 4.89
CA SER A 155 1.50 17.97 6.36
C SER A 155 0.24 18.51 7.05
N ASN A 156 -0.67 19.17 6.33
CA ASN A 156 -1.92 19.71 6.88
C ASN A 156 -3.01 18.65 7.01
N ALA A 157 -2.90 17.52 6.31
CA ALA A 157 -3.84 16.40 6.42
C ALA A 157 -3.93 15.89 7.86
N ILE A 158 -5.15 15.67 8.38
CA ILE A 158 -5.39 15.35 9.80
C ILE A 158 -4.63 14.11 10.31
N ILE A 159 -4.32 13.16 9.43
CA ILE A 159 -3.51 11.98 9.77
C ILE A 159 -2.06 12.35 10.12
N PHE A 160 -1.57 13.50 9.66
CA PHE A 160 -0.23 14.02 9.90
C PHE A 160 -0.23 15.24 10.82
N SER A 161 -1.12 16.22 10.62
CA SER A 161 -1.20 17.42 11.47
C SER A 161 -1.72 17.12 12.88
N GLU A 162 -2.62 16.15 13.03
CA GLU A 162 -3.19 15.71 14.30
C GLU A 162 -2.89 14.22 14.57
N THR A 163 -1.69 13.76 14.18
CA THR A 163 -1.29 12.34 14.11
C THR A 163 -1.79 11.48 15.27
N GLU A 164 -1.47 11.82 16.52
CA GLU A 164 -1.87 11.02 17.68
C GLU A 164 -3.39 10.98 17.90
N LYS A 165 -4.05 12.13 17.74
CA LYS A 165 -5.50 12.25 17.92
C LYS A 165 -6.25 11.49 16.83
N THR A 166 -5.77 11.55 15.59
CA THR A 166 -6.33 10.78 14.47
C THR A 166 -6.08 9.29 14.66
N TRP A 167 -4.87 8.88 15.06
CA TRP A 167 -4.55 7.48 15.35
C TRP A 167 -5.46 6.89 16.43
N LYS A 168 -5.68 7.60 17.55
CA LYS A 168 -6.59 7.16 18.63
C LYS A 168 -8.00 6.82 18.12
N GLN A 169 -8.49 7.50 17.10
CA GLN A 169 -9.83 7.28 16.54
C GLN A 169 -9.88 6.08 15.58
N ILE A 170 -8.78 5.72 14.92
CA ILE A 170 -8.76 4.68 13.89
C ILE A 170 -8.08 3.38 14.33
N LYS A 171 -7.24 3.42 15.38
CA LYS A 171 -6.40 2.29 15.81
C LYS A 171 -7.17 1.02 16.18
N ASN A 172 -8.43 1.15 16.60
CA ASN A 172 -9.25 -0.03 16.91
C ASN A 172 -9.41 -0.96 15.68
N VAL A 173 -9.50 -0.39 14.47
CA VAL A 173 -9.58 -1.18 13.23
C VAL A 173 -8.26 -1.92 12.98
N TYR A 174 -7.13 -1.30 13.33
CA TYR A 174 -5.82 -1.92 13.23
C TYR A 174 -5.68 -3.09 14.22
N THR A 175 -6.00 -2.85 15.49
CA THR A 175 -5.77 -3.83 16.57
C THR A 175 -6.75 -4.99 16.57
N VAL A 176 -7.97 -4.79 16.06
CA VAL A 176 -9.03 -5.81 16.09
C VAL A 176 -9.21 -6.48 14.73
N SER A 177 -9.76 -5.76 13.74
CA SER A 177 -10.19 -6.39 12.49
C SER A 177 -9.03 -6.68 11.53
N PHE A 178 -8.02 -5.82 11.50
CA PHE A 178 -6.90 -5.99 10.57
C PHE A 178 -5.87 -7.01 11.07
N SER A 179 -5.66 -7.13 12.39
CA SER A 179 -4.70 -8.08 12.97
C SER A 179 -5.01 -9.54 12.60
N GLU A 180 -6.30 -9.90 12.48
CA GLU A 180 -6.76 -11.21 12.00
C GLU A 180 -6.35 -11.52 10.54
N MET A 181 -6.00 -10.49 9.75
CA MET A 181 -5.62 -10.63 8.34
C MET A 181 -4.11 -10.74 8.13
N VAL A 182 -3.29 -10.52 9.17
CA VAL A 182 -1.84 -10.50 9.04
C VAL A 182 -1.28 -11.91 9.23
N PHE A 183 -0.45 -12.33 8.28
CA PHE A 183 0.31 -13.57 8.37
C PHE A 183 1.72 -13.25 8.89
N GLY A 184 2.10 -13.86 10.02
CA GLY A 184 3.40 -13.64 10.66
C GLY A 184 3.35 -12.60 11.78
N ASP A 185 4.49 -11.93 12.03
CA ASP A 185 4.62 -10.99 13.13
C ASP A 185 3.80 -9.71 12.90
N PHE A 186 2.96 -9.40 13.88
CA PHE A 186 2.12 -8.21 13.84
C PHE A 186 2.79 -7.03 14.57
N ALA A 187 3.03 -5.94 13.84
CA ALA A 187 3.69 -4.76 14.39
C ALA A 187 2.85 -4.13 15.51
N ASN A 188 3.53 -3.72 16.59
CA ASN A 188 2.87 -3.09 17.73
C ASN A 188 2.26 -1.73 17.33
N GLU A 189 1.09 -1.37 17.87
CA GLU A 189 0.44 -0.07 17.60
C GLU A 189 1.32 1.15 17.91
N LYS A 190 2.28 1.01 18.85
CA LYS A 190 3.24 2.07 19.18
C LYS A 190 4.25 2.29 18.06
N ASP A 191 4.70 1.23 17.40
CA ASP A 191 5.65 1.32 16.29
C ASP A 191 4.97 1.89 15.03
N ILE A 192 3.71 1.50 14.80
CA ILE A 192 2.88 2.12 13.78
C ILE A 192 2.72 3.62 14.00
N LEU A 193 2.41 4.03 15.24
CA LEU A 193 2.29 5.44 15.57
C LEU A 193 3.62 6.19 15.37
N ARG A 194 4.75 5.61 15.77
CA ARG A 194 6.09 6.19 15.53
C ARG A 194 6.34 6.40 14.04
N THR A 195 6.02 5.41 13.19
CA THR A 195 6.12 5.56 11.74
C THR A 195 5.27 6.72 11.23
N LEU A 196 4.02 6.86 11.68
CA LEU A 196 3.17 7.99 11.27
C LEU A 196 3.76 9.35 11.70
N VAL A 197 4.33 9.43 12.89
CA VAL A 197 5.01 10.65 13.38
C VAL A 197 6.23 10.96 12.51
N SER A 198 7.08 9.98 12.20
CA SER A 198 8.23 10.18 11.30
C SER A 198 7.81 10.66 9.92
N ILE A 199 6.71 10.11 9.36
CA ILE A 199 6.14 10.60 8.09
C ILE A 199 5.63 12.03 8.24
N SER A 200 4.90 12.35 9.31
CA SER A 200 4.42 13.71 9.57
C SER A 200 5.57 14.72 9.61
N ASP A 201 6.66 14.39 10.33
CA ASP A 201 7.82 15.25 10.43
C ASP A 201 8.56 15.40 9.10
N ARG A 202 8.75 14.30 8.36
CA ARG A 202 9.37 14.32 7.03
C ARG A 202 8.56 15.14 6.03
N LEU A 203 7.23 15.09 6.08
CA LEU A 203 6.38 15.87 5.19
C LEU A 203 6.50 17.38 5.43
N LYS A 204 6.76 17.84 6.66
CA LYS A 204 6.92 19.28 6.97
C LYS A 204 8.12 19.92 6.27
N THR A 205 9.11 19.13 5.86
CA THR A 205 10.33 19.64 5.20
C THR A 205 10.15 19.80 3.68
N ILE A 206 9.08 19.24 3.12
CA ILE A 206 8.84 19.23 1.67
C ILE A 206 8.38 20.60 1.20
N ARG A 207 8.89 21.05 0.06
CA ARG A 207 8.37 22.24 -0.62
C ARG A 207 7.20 21.86 -1.52
N TRP A 208 5.98 22.17 -1.09
CA TRP A 208 4.77 21.89 -1.87
C TRP A 208 4.37 23.06 -2.75
N ASN A 209 4.42 22.87 -4.08
CA ASN A 209 4.26 23.95 -5.06
C ASN A 209 2.98 23.85 -5.91
N PHE A 210 2.05 22.95 -5.57
CA PHE A 210 0.77 22.86 -6.25
C PHE A 210 -0.12 24.05 -5.87
N LYS A 211 -0.51 24.86 -6.85
CA LYS A 211 -1.41 26.00 -6.67
C LYS A 211 -2.72 25.73 -7.43
N GLY A 212 -3.84 26.09 -6.81
CA GLY A 212 -5.16 26.11 -7.43
C GLY A 212 -5.40 27.36 -8.24
#